data_AF-A0A1G3JIF9-F1
#
_entry.id   AF-A0A1G3JIF9-F1
#
_cell.length_a   1.000
_cell.length_b   1.000
_cell.length_c   1.000
_cell.angle_alpha   90.00
_cell.angle_beta   90.00
_cell.angle_gamma   90.00
#
_symmetry.space_group_name_H-M   'P 1'
#
loop_
_entity.id
_entity.type
_entity.pdbx_description
1 polymer ?
#
loop_
_entity_poly.entity_id
_entity_poly.type
_entity_poly.pdbx_seq_one_letter_code
_entity_poly.pdbx_strand_id
1 'polypeptide(L)'
;LIPPIVDGSFKTQIAGTLHGQIVLLGLAVTVLGIIVVAMAGARKDAALSPEQKAAAVAEFDFKKGIAVAIFSGIMSSCFAFGLAAGEPVKALSAAAGTGPLWTGLPTLCIVMFGGLITNAVWCGWLIVKNKSAGQWLGAPDADGKRPALLPNVLLCALAGTAWYFQFFFYTMGESQMGRFGFSSWTLHMASIIIFGTCWGFAFREWKDAAPAVRRMVWSGVGLLVLATLIIGYGNRMAG
;
A
#
# COMPACT_ATOMS: atom_id res chain seq x y z
N LEU A 1 13.35 -5.00 1.64
CA LEU A 1 14.83 -5.00 1.74
C LEU A 1 15.37 -4.24 2.93
N ILE A 2 14.71 -3.16 3.39
CA ILE A 2 15.31 -2.30 4.41
C ILE A 2 15.51 -2.98 5.78
N PRO A 3 14.59 -3.82 6.32
CA PRO A 3 14.84 -4.48 7.60
C PRO A 3 16.12 -5.34 7.60
N PRO A 4 16.39 -6.21 6.60
CA PRO A 4 17.67 -6.93 6.48
C PRO A 4 18.92 -6.04 6.37
N ILE A 5 18.77 -4.84 5.82
CA ILE A 5 19.90 -3.89 5.68
C ILE A 5 20.23 -3.31 7.06
N VAL A 6 19.21 -3.01 7.86
CA VAL A 6 19.36 -2.39 9.19
C VAL A 6 19.82 -3.40 10.24
N ASP A 7 19.34 -4.64 10.19
CA ASP A 7 19.77 -5.70 11.12
C ASP A 7 21.10 -6.38 10.71
N GLY A 8 21.67 -6.00 9.57
CA GLY A 8 22.95 -6.52 9.06
C GLY A 8 22.87 -7.87 8.35
N SER A 9 21.69 -8.50 8.26
CA SER A 9 21.49 -9.80 7.63
C SER A 9 21.51 -9.76 6.10
N PHE A 10 21.46 -8.58 5.48
CA PHE A 10 21.37 -8.45 4.02
C PHE A 10 22.51 -9.16 3.27
N LYS A 11 23.76 -8.99 3.70
CA LYS A 11 24.89 -9.66 3.02
C LYS A 11 24.87 -11.16 3.22
N THR A 12 24.54 -11.63 4.42
CA THR A 12 24.65 -13.05 4.80
C THR A 12 23.44 -13.87 4.37
N GLN A 13 22.24 -13.28 4.29
CA GLN A 13 20.99 -13.99 4.01
C GLN A 13 20.34 -13.61 2.67
N ILE A 14 20.68 -12.44 2.09
CA ILE A 14 20.09 -11.98 0.82
C ILE A 14 21.11 -11.99 -0.32
N ALA A 15 22.18 -11.19 -0.22
CA ALA A 15 23.12 -11.02 -1.33
C ALA A 15 24.10 -12.20 -1.50
N GLY A 16 24.49 -12.83 -0.39
CA GLY A 16 25.46 -13.92 -0.34
C GLY A 16 24.90 -15.31 -0.57
N THR A 17 23.58 -15.47 -0.70
CA THR A 17 22.93 -16.78 -0.87
C THR A 17 22.19 -16.86 -2.20
N LEU A 18 22.18 -18.05 -2.81
CA LEU A 18 21.45 -18.26 -4.07
C LEU A 18 19.95 -17.98 -3.92
N HIS A 19 19.35 -18.41 -2.80
CA HIS A 19 17.94 -18.16 -2.52
C HIS A 19 17.63 -16.66 -2.42
N GLY A 20 18.49 -15.89 -1.75
CA GLY A 20 18.33 -14.45 -1.60
C GLY A 20 18.53 -13.67 -2.90
N GLN A 21 19.46 -14.12 -3.75
CA GLN A 21 19.65 -13.56 -5.10
C GLN A 21 18.42 -13.79 -6.00
N ILE A 22 17.76 -14.95 -5.89
CA ILE A 22 16.48 -15.18 -6.58
C ILE A 22 15.39 -14.24 -6.05
N VAL A 23 15.32 -14.00 -4.74
CA VAL A 23 14.39 -13.01 -4.17
C VAL A 23 14.67 -11.60 -4.70
N LEU A 24 15.95 -11.22 -4.84
CA LEU A 24 16.34 -9.94 -5.45
C LEU A 24 15.96 -9.85 -6.93
N LEU A 25 16.11 -10.94 -7.70
CA LEU A 25 15.63 -11.00 -9.07
C LEU A 25 14.11 -10.78 -9.14
N GLY A 26 13.35 -11.45 -8.29
CA GLY A 26 11.91 -11.26 -8.22
C GLY A 26 11.51 -9.83 -7.84
N LEU A 27 12.26 -9.16 -6.95
CA LEU A 27 12.07 -7.74 -6.66
C LEU A 27 12.35 -6.85 -7.88
N ALA A 28 13.41 -7.12 -8.64
CA ALA A 28 13.72 -6.38 -9.86
C ALA A 28 12.60 -6.54 -10.91
N VAL A 29 12.07 -7.75 -11.08
CA VAL A 29 10.92 -8.02 -11.96
C VAL A 29 9.65 -7.31 -11.45
N THR A 30 9.46 -7.21 -10.13
CA THR A 30 8.35 -6.44 -9.52
C THR A 30 8.43 -4.96 -9.92
N VAL A 31 9.61 -4.34 -9.78
CA VAL A 31 9.84 -2.95 -10.18
C VAL A 31 9.57 -2.76 -11.67
N LEU A 32 10.02 -3.69 -12.52
CA LEU A 32 9.74 -3.65 -13.96
C LEU A 32 8.23 -3.72 -14.24
N GLY A 33 7.49 -4.61 -13.57
CA GLY A 33 6.04 -4.70 -13.67
C GLY A 33 5.34 -3.40 -13.30
N ILE A 34 5.74 -2.76 -12.19
CA ILE A 34 5.22 -1.45 -11.76
C ILE A 34 5.47 -0.38 -12.81
N ILE A 35 6.69 -0.31 -13.37
CA ILE A 35 7.05 0.65 -14.40
C ILE A 35 6.17 0.46 -15.64
N VAL A 36 5.95 -0.78 -16.08
CA VAL A 36 5.09 -1.08 -17.25
C VAL A 36 3.64 -0.63 -17.01
N VAL A 37 3.07 -0.91 -15.83
CA VAL A 37 1.71 -0.46 -15.48
C VAL A 37 1.64 1.07 -15.40
N ALA A 38 2.62 1.72 -14.76
CA ALA A 38 2.68 3.17 -14.66
C ALA A 38 2.80 3.86 -16.03
N MET A 39 3.62 3.31 -16.92
CA MET A 39 3.73 3.79 -18.30
C MET A 39 2.43 3.61 -19.08
N ALA A 40 1.69 2.52 -18.84
CA ALA A 40 0.38 2.33 -19.46
C ALA A 40 -0.64 3.38 -18.97
N GLY A 41 -0.64 3.70 -17.67
CA GLY A 41 -1.43 4.80 -17.10
C GLY A 41 -1.08 6.14 -17.75
N ALA A 42 0.22 6.48 -17.81
CA ALA A 42 0.68 7.71 -18.46
C ALA A 42 0.28 7.79 -19.95
N ARG A 43 0.30 6.67 -20.69
CA ARG A 43 -0.16 6.61 -22.09
C ARG A 43 -1.67 6.78 -22.23
N LYS A 44 -2.46 6.24 -21.29
CA LYS A 44 -3.90 6.48 -21.21
C LYS A 44 -4.17 7.97 -20.97
N ASP A 45 -3.48 8.59 -20.02
CA ASP A 45 -3.68 10.01 -19.69
C ASP A 45 -3.21 10.94 -20.81
N ALA A 46 -2.11 10.60 -21.49
CA ALA A 46 -1.63 11.36 -22.64
C ALA A 46 -2.63 11.38 -23.81
N ALA A 47 -3.44 10.33 -23.95
CA ALA A 47 -4.46 10.20 -24.98
C ALA A 47 -5.78 10.94 -24.66
N LEU A 48 -5.92 11.53 -23.46
CA LEU A 48 -7.08 12.35 -23.10
C LEU A 48 -7.13 13.63 -23.95
N SER A 49 -8.34 14.06 -24.32
CA SER A 49 -8.58 15.31 -25.06
C SER A 49 -8.16 16.54 -24.23
N PRO A 50 -7.92 17.70 -24.86
CA PRO A 50 -7.65 18.95 -24.16
C PRO A 50 -8.73 19.31 -23.13
N GLU A 51 -10.03 19.06 -23.43
CA GLU A 51 -11.12 19.30 -22.47
C GLU A 51 -11.06 18.35 -21.26
N GLN A 52 -10.70 17.09 -21.48
CA GLN A 52 -10.55 16.09 -20.41
C GLN A 52 -9.32 16.36 -19.53
N LYS A 53 -8.24 16.87 -20.14
CA LYS A 53 -7.03 17.30 -19.40
C LYS A 53 -7.30 18.55 -18.56
N ALA A 54 -8.09 19.50 -19.05
CA ALA A 54 -8.46 20.70 -18.30
C ALA A 54 -9.28 20.37 -17.04
N ALA A 55 -10.17 19.37 -17.10
CA ALA A 55 -10.94 18.91 -15.94
C ALA A 55 -10.09 18.14 -14.91
N ALA A 56 -8.99 17.50 -15.33
CA ALA A 56 -8.12 16.70 -14.47
C ALA A 56 -6.93 17.47 -13.88
N VAL A 57 -6.50 18.59 -14.48
CA VAL A 57 -5.21 19.25 -14.23
C VAL A 57 -5.38 20.71 -13.78
N ALA A 58 -6.28 20.99 -12.84
CA ALA A 58 -6.30 22.32 -12.21
C ALA A 58 -5.20 22.49 -11.13
N GLU A 59 -4.69 21.41 -10.53
CA GLU A 59 -3.82 21.49 -9.33
C GLU A 59 -2.55 20.62 -9.33
N PHE A 60 -2.17 19.97 -10.43
CA PHE A 60 -1.06 19.01 -10.39
C PHE A 60 0.32 19.63 -10.70
N ASP A 61 1.09 19.92 -9.66
CA ASP A 61 2.53 20.20 -9.75
C ASP A 61 3.32 18.87 -9.78
N PHE A 62 3.82 18.51 -10.96
CA PHE A 62 4.54 17.26 -11.19
C PHE A 62 5.76 17.08 -10.26
N LYS A 63 6.50 18.16 -9.96
CA LYS A 63 7.70 18.08 -9.10
C LYS A 63 7.30 17.80 -7.66
N LYS A 64 6.27 18.48 -7.15
CA LYS A 64 5.72 18.20 -5.82
C LYS A 64 5.13 16.80 -5.73
N GLY A 65 4.44 16.34 -6.79
CA GLY A 65 3.91 14.98 -6.90
C GLY A 65 4.99 13.92 -6.75
N ILE A 66 6.10 14.04 -7.49
CA ILE A 66 7.25 13.11 -7.37
C ILE A 66 7.85 13.15 -5.97
N ALA A 67 8.08 14.34 -5.41
CA ALA A 67 8.67 14.47 -4.08
C ALA A 67 7.82 13.79 -3.00
N VAL A 68 6.50 14.02 -3.03
CA VAL A 68 5.54 13.38 -2.11
C VAL A 68 5.49 11.87 -2.34
N ALA A 69 5.55 11.39 -3.58
CA ALA A 69 5.55 9.97 -3.87
C ALA A 69 6.79 9.25 -3.32
N ILE A 70 7.99 9.82 -3.50
CA ILE A 70 9.24 9.28 -2.95
C ILE A 70 9.19 9.27 -1.42
N PHE A 71 8.81 10.41 -0.82
CA PHE A 71 8.69 10.51 0.63
C PHE A 71 7.70 9.48 1.19
N SER A 72 6.52 9.35 0.56
CA SER A 72 5.50 8.38 0.96
C SER A 72 6.00 6.94 0.83
N GLY A 73 6.78 6.63 -0.21
CA GLY A 73 7.39 5.31 -0.38
C GLY A 73 8.37 4.98 0.76
N ILE A 74 9.21 5.95 1.16
CA ILE A 74 10.12 5.80 2.29
C ILE A 74 9.33 5.64 3.59
N MET A 75 8.36 6.51 3.86
CA MET A 75 7.53 6.44 5.07
C MET A 75 6.70 5.15 5.16
N SER A 76 6.21 4.64 4.03
CA SER A 76 5.48 3.37 3.97
C SER A 76 6.36 2.19 4.42
N SER A 77 7.66 2.22 4.12
CA SER A 77 8.61 1.21 4.61
C SER A 77 8.74 1.21 6.15
N CYS A 78 8.50 2.34 6.82
CA CYS A 78 8.49 2.44 8.28
C CYS A 78 7.35 1.63 8.91
N PHE A 79 6.24 1.41 8.19
CA PHE A 79 5.17 0.54 8.67
C PHE A 79 5.66 -0.91 8.83
N ALA A 80 6.44 -1.40 7.85
CA ALA A 80 7.06 -2.72 7.92
C ALA A 80 8.07 -2.81 9.09
N PHE A 81 8.82 -1.74 9.37
CA PHE A 81 9.67 -1.67 10.56
C PHE A 81 8.87 -1.74 11.85
N GLY A 82 7.75 -1.01 11.95
CA GLY A 82 6.88 -1.05 13.12
C GLY A 82 6.34 -2.46 13.39
N LEU A 83 5.95 -3.18 12.33
CA LEU A 83 5.52 -4.57 12.43
C LEU A 83 6.65 -5.50 12.91
N ALA A 84 7.85 -5.38 12.32
CA ALA A 84 9.00 -6.19 12.71
C ALA A 84 9.45 -5.91 14.16
N ALA A 85 9.44 -4.64 14.58
CA ALA A 85 9.76 -4.24 15.95
C ALA A 85 8.71 -4.72 16.96
N GLY A 86 7.47 -4.97 16.51
CA GLY A 86 6.40 -5.50 17.34
C GLY A 86 6.36 -7.02 17.46
N GLU A 87 7.35 -7.75 16.94
CA GLU A 87 7.44 -9.21 17.10
C GLU A 87 7.37 -9.69 18.57
N PRO A 88 7.98 -9.00 19.57
CA PRO A 88 7.82 -9.38 20.98
C PRO A 88 6.37 -9.35 21.48
N VAL A 89 5.53 -8.49 20.89
CA VAL A 89 4.11 -8.39 21.23
C VAL A 89 3.35 -9.64 20.78
N LYS A 90 3.74 -10.25 19.65
CA LYS A 90 3.15 -11.52 19.19
C LYS A 90 3.39 -12.63 20.20
N ALA A 91 4.62 -12.75 20.72
CA ALA A 91 4.98 -13.75 21.72
C ALA A 91 4.19 -13.57 23.03
N LEU A 92 4.05 -12.32 23.50
CA LEU A 92 3.23 -12.00 24.68
C LEU A 92 1.75 -12.30 24.44
N SER A 93 1.24 -11.97 23.26
CA SER A 93 -0.15 -12.29 22.88
C SER A 93 -0.40 -13.79 22.85
N ALA A 94 0.53 -14.58 22.32
CA ALA A 94 0.43 -16.03 22.33
C ALA A 94 0.45 -16.59 23.76
N ALA A 95 1.34 -16.09 24.62
CA ALA A 95 1.40 -16.46 26.04
C ALA A 95 0.13 -16.11 26.81
N ALA A 96 -0.59 -15.06 26.40
CA ALA A 96 -1.89 -14.68 26.94
C ALA A 96 -3.07 -15.55 26.44
N GLY A 97 -2.81 -16.56 25.60
CA GLY A 97 -3.81 -17.50 25.10
C GLY A 97 -4.48 -17.09 23.78
N THR A 98 -3.97 -16.07 23.09
CA THR A 98 -4.49 -15.67 21.78
C THR A 98 -4.21 -16.75 20.73
N GLY A 99 -5.23 -17.11 19.94
CA GLY A 99 -5.09 -18.12 18.88
C GLY A 99 -4.05 -17.74 17.80
N PRO A 100 -3.41 -18.70 17.13
CA PRO A 100 -2.26 -18.45 16.23
C PRO A 100 -2.51 -17.43 15.12
N LEU A 101 -3.75 -17.36 14.61
CA LEU A 101 -4.16 -16.43 13.54
C LEU A 101 -4.26 -14.96 14.00
N TRP A 102 -4.33 -14.73 15.31
CA TRP A 102 -4.68 -13.44 15.90
C TRP A 102 -3.52 -12.78 16.64
N THR A 103 -2.41 -13.48 16.83
CA THR A 103 -1.25 -13.02 17.61
C THR A 103 -0.57 -11.78 17.01
N GLY A 104 -0.71 -11.56 15.70
CA GLY A 104 -0.21 -10.37 15.00
C GLY A 104 -1.07 -9.12 15.15
N LEU A 105 -2.35 -9.24 15.53
CA LEU A 105 -3.27 -8.10 15.59
C LEU A 105 -2.91 -7.04 16.64
N PRO A 106 -2.46 -7.39 17.86
CA PRO A 106 -2.08 -6.39 18.85
C PRO A 106 -0.93 -5.48 18.38
N THR A 107 0.00 -6.01 17.59
CA THR A 107 1.06 -5.20 16.97
C THR A 107 0.50 -4.13 16.03
N LEU A 108 -0.54 -4.46 15.25
CA LEU A 108 -1.21 -3.48 14.39
C LEU A 108 -1.80 -2.32 15.20
N CYS A 109 -2.40 -2.59 16.36
CA CYS A 109 -2.96 -1.53 17.21
C CYS A 109 -1.88 -0.51 17.61
N ILE A 110 -0.68 -0.97 17.98
CA ILE A 110 0.43 -0.10 18.39
C ILE A 110 0.95 0.71 17.20
N VAL A 111 1.21 0.06 16.06
CA VAL A 111 1.74 0.73 14.86
C VAL A 111 0.74 1.75 14.32
N MET A 112 -0.55 1.39 14.26
CA MET A 112 -1.62 2.27 13.78
C MET A 112 -1.89 3.41 14.75
N PHE A 113 -1.68 3.24 16.06
CA PHE A 113 -1.79 4.33 17.02
C PHE A 113 -0.78 5.45 16.74
N GLY A 114 0.46 5.11 16.37
CA GLY A 114 1.44 6.11 15.92
C GLY A 114 0.98 6.84 14.64
N GLY A 115 0.39 6.11 13.70
CA GLY A 115 -0.23 6.68 12.51
C GLY A 115 -1.42 7.60 12.83
N LEU A 116 -2.25 7.23 13.81
CA LEU A 116 -3.37 8.03 14.29
C LEU A 116 -2.88 9.35 14.88
N ILE A 117 -1.86 9.34 15.74
CA ILE A 117 -1.32 10.57 16.34
C ILE A 117 -0.82 11.51 15.24
N THR A 118 -0.03 11.01 14.30
CA THR A 118 0.54 11.82 13.23
C THR A 118 -0.56 12.45 12.37
N ASN A 119 -1.57 11.67 11.98
CA ASN A 119 -2.70 12.16 11.21
C ASN A 119 -3.57 13.14 12.01
N ALA A 120 -3.83 12.86 13.29
CA ALA A 120 -4.64 13.72 14.15
C ALA A 120 -3.99 15.09 14.35
N VAL A 121 -2.67 15.12 14.57
CA VAL A 121 -1.90 16.39 14.70
C VAL A 121 -1.95 17.18 13.40
N TRP A 122 -1.65 16.54 12.27
CA TRP A 122 -1.63 17.21 10.98
C TRP A 122 -3.01 17.70 10.54
N CYS A 123 -4.02 16.83 10.58
CA CYS A 123 -5.39 17.18 10.24
C CYS A 123 -5.96 18.22 11.22
N GLY A 124 -5.67 18.11 12.52
CA GLY A 124 -6.05 19.11 13.51
C GLY A 124 -5.49 20.49 13.20
N TRP A 125 -4.19 20.56 12.87
CA TRP A 125 -3.56 21.80 12.43
C TRP A 125 -4.21 22.37 11.15
N LEU A 126 -4.49 21.52 10.14
CA LEU A 126 -5.18 21.96 8.93
C LEU A 126 -6.60 22.45 9.19
N ILE A 127 -7.35 21.82 10.10
CA ILE A 127 -8.71 22.23 10.46
C ILE A 127 -8.68 23.63 11.10
N VAL A 128 -7.74 23.87 12.00
CA VAL A 128 -7.56 25.19 12.64
C VAL A 128 -7.12 26.23 11.60
N LYS A 129 -6.09 25.92 10.81
CA LYS A 129 -5.54 26.82 9.79
C LYS A 129 -6.58 27.22 8.75
N ASN A 130 -7.41 26.28 8.30
CA ASN A 130 -8.44 26.52 7.28
C ASN A 130 -9.79 26.96 7.89
N LYS A 131 -9.87 27.16 9.22
CA LYS A 131 -11.09 27.58 9.93
C LYS A 131 -12.30 26.68 9.65
N SER A 132 -12.07 25.38 9.41
CA SER A 132 -13.11 24.43 9.03
C SER A 132 -13.71 23.67 10.21
N ALA A 133 -13.37 24.03 11.45
CA ALA A 133 -13.88 23.35 12.66
C ALA A 133 -15.42 23.36 12.75
N GLY A 134 -16.07 24.45 12.31
CA GLY A 134 -17.53 24.54 12.30
C GLY A 134 -18.21 23.49 11.42
N GLN A 135 -17.54 22.99 10.37
CA GLN A 135 -18.11 21.98 9.47
C GLN A 135 -18.36 20.65 10.18
N TRP A 136 -17.56 20.32 11.21
CA TRP A 136 -17.77 19.13 12.04
C TRP A 136 -19.04 19.22 12.88
N LEU A 137 -19.53 20.45 13.13
CA LEU A 137 -20.77 20.73 13.83
C LEU A 137 -21.94 21.02 12.89
N GLY A 138 -21.75 20.85 11.57
CA GLY A 138 -22.78 21.06 10.56
C GLY A 138 -22.89 22.50 10.05
N ALA A 139 -21.90 23.36 10.33
CA ALA A 139 -21.84 24.69 9.72
C ALA A 139 -21.72 24.55 8.19
N PRO A 140 -22.40 25.41 7.42
CA PRO A 140 -22.29 25.41 5.97
C PRO A 140 -20.86 25.71 5.51
N ASP A 141 -20.47 25.13 4.38
CA ASP A 141 -19.23 25.46 3.70
C ASP A 141 -19.28 26.86 3.04
N ALA A 142 -18.21 27.24 2.34
CA ALA A 142 -18.12 28.52 1.65
C ALA A 142 -19.20 28.71 0.56
N ASP A 143 -19.78 27.62 0.06
CA ASP A 143 -20.85 27.61 -0.94
C ASP A 143 -22.25 27.52 -0.30
N GLY A 144 -22.34 27.63 1.03
CA GLY A 144 -23.60 27.57 1.77
C GLY A 144 -24.17 26.16 1.96
N LYS A 145 -23.45 25.11 1.53
CA LYS A 145 -23.92 23.72 1.62
C LYS A 145 -23.61 23.17 3.01
N ARG A 146 -24.62 22.57 3.64
CA ARG A 146 -24.42 21.89 4.93
C ARG A 146 -23.85 20.50 4.69
N PRO A 147 -22.80 20.09 5.43
CA PRO A 147 -22.23 18.78 5.29
C PRO A 147 -23.22 17.70 5.79
N ALA A 148 -23.34 16.62 5.04
CA ALA A 148 -24.09 15.44 5.46
C ALA A 148 -23.29 14.65 6.51
N LEU A 149 -23.33 15.11 7.76
CA LEU A 149 -22.47 14.62 8.85
C LEU A 149 -22.54 13.09 9.02
N LEU A 150 -23.75 12.54 9.16
CA LEU A 150 -23.92 11.11 9.41
C LEU A 150 -23.44 10.25 8.22
N PRO A 151 -23.88 10.51 6.97
CA PRO A 151 -23.33 9.79 5.82
C PRO A 151 -21.80 9.91 5.69
N ASN A 152 -21.23 11.10 5.92
CA ASN A 152 -19.80 11.30 5.85
C ASN A 152 -19.06 10.47 6.90
N VAL A 153 -19.53 10.47 8.16
CA VAL A 153 -18.95 9.67 9.24
C VAL A 153 -19.07 8.17 8.93
N LEU A 154 -20.21 7.71 8.44
CA LEU A 154 -20.41 6.30 8.08
C LEU A 154 -19.50 5.89 6.91
N LEU A 155 -19.36 6.73 5.88
CA LEU A 155 -18.46 6.48 4.76
C LEU A 155 -16.99 6.49 5.19
N CYS A 156 -16.59 7.42 6.06
CA CYS A 156 -15.24 7.43 6.64
C CYS A 156 -14.97 6.18 7.49
N ALA A 157 -15.93 5.75 8.30
CA ALA A 157 -15.82 4.54 9.11
C ALA A 157 -15.72 3.29 8.22
N LEU A 158 -16.53 3.22 7.15
CA LEU A 158 -16.47 2.13 6.18
C LEU A 158 -15.14 2.10 5.44
N ALA A 159 -14.66 3.25 4.95
CA ALA A 159 -13.38 3.36 4.26
C ALA A 159 -12.21 2.97 5.18
N GLY A 160 -12.22 3.45 6.43
CA GLY A 160 -11.22 3.10 7.43
C GLY A 160 -11.25 1.60 7.78
N THR A 161 -12.44 1.01 7.90
CA THR A 161 -12.60 -0.43 8.18
C THR A 161 -12.10 -1.27 7.01
N ALA A 162 -12.45 -0.91 5.76
CA ALA A 162 -11.98 -1.59 4.57
C ALA A 162 -10.46 -1.51 4.43
N TRP A 163 -9.88 -0.33 4.71
CA TRP A 163 -8.43 -0.14 4.73
C TRP A 163 -7.76 -0.96 5.85
N TYR A 164 -8.35 -1.02 7.04
CA TYR A 164 -7.84 -1.85 8.13
C TYR A 164 -7.89 -3.34 7.81
N PHE A 165 -8.96 -3.81 7.17
CA PHE A 165 -9.11 -5.21 6.78
C PHE A 165 -8.00 -5.71 5.86
N GLN A 166 -7.43 -4.83 5.03
CA GLN A 166 -6.21 -5.14 4.29
C GLN A 166 -5.10 -5.67 5.22
N PHE A 167 -4.82 -4.97 6.32
CA PHE A 167 -3.77 -5.34 7.27
C PHE A 167 -4.17 -6.49 8.19
N PHE A 168 -5.44 -6.53 8.59
CA PHE A 168 -6.00 -7.65 9.36
C PHE A 168 -5.80 -8.98 8.64
N PHE A 169 -6.25 -9.08 7.38
CA PHE A 169 -6.09 -10.31 6.59
C PHE A 169 -4.62 -10.57 6.22
N TYR A 170 -3.83 -9.52 6.01
CA TYR A 170 -2.38 -9.65 5.85
C TYR A 170 -1.74 -10.33 7.07
N THR A 171 -2.02 -9.88 8.30
CA THR A 171 -1.44 -10.48 9.51
C THR A 171 -1.92 -11.91 9.74
N MET A 172 -3.17 -12.21 9.42
CA MET A 172 -3.71 -13.58 9.46
C MET A 172 -3.03 -14.50 8.44
N GLY A 173 -2.73 -13.98 7.24
CA GLY A 173 -1.98 -14.71 6.23
C GLY A 173 -0.53 -14.92 6.65
N GLU A 174 0.12 -13.87 7.16
CA GLU A 174 1.52 -13.86 7.61
C GLU A 174 1.76 -14.86 8.74
N SER A 175 0.85 -14.97 9.71
CA SER A 175 0.97 -15.94 10.80
C SER A 175 1.03 -17.40 10.33
N GLN A 176 0.51 -17.69 9.14
CA GLN A 176 0.54 -19.01 8.51
C GLN A 176 1.77 -19.25 7.64
N MET A 177 2.58 -18.21 7.36
CA MET A 177 3.75 -18.31 6.48
C MET A 177 4.99 -18.87 7.17
N GLY A 178 5.02 -18.89 8.50
CA GLY A 178 6.15 -19.38 9.29
C GLY A 178 7.48 -18.75 8.84
N ARG A 179 8.45 -19.59 8.48
CA ARG A 179 9.78 -19.18 8.00
C ARG A 179 9.78 -18.29 6.73
N PHE A 180 8.68 -18.27 5.97
CA PHE A 180 8.54 -17.45 4.76
C PHE A 180 7.99 -16.04 5.02
N GLY A 181 7.74 -15.68 6.30
CA GLY A 181 7.19 -14.39 6.71
C GLY A 181 7.96 -13.17 6.18
N PHE A 182 9.26 -13.29 5.93
CA PHE A 182 10.06 -12.22 5.31
C PHE A 182 9.53 -11.78 3.93
N SER A 183 8.94 -12.69 3.18
CA SER A 183 8.40 -12.41 1.84
C SER A 183 6.97 -11.87 1.84
N SER A 184 6.29 -11.94 2.99
CA SER A 184 4.88 -11.58 3.15
C SER A 184 4.60 -10.15 2.67
N TRP A 185 5.47 -9.20 3.02
CA TRP A 185 5.28 -7.80 2.67
C TRP A 185 5.31 -7.57 1.16
N THR A 186 6.24 -8.21 0.45
CA THR A 186 6.34 -8.07 -1.01
C THR A 186 5.15 -8.72 -1.70
N LEU A 187 4.72 -9.91 -1.24
CA LEU A 187 3.52 -10.58 -1.75
C LEU A 187 2.27 -9.73 -1.53
N HIS A 188 2.16 -9.07 -0.38
CA HIS A 188 1.08 -8.15 -0.06
C HIS A 188 1.03 -6.96 -1.02
N MET A 189 2.15 -6.27 -1.19
CA MET A 189 2.25 -5.12 -2.11
C MET A 189 1.95 -5.51 -3.57
N ALA A 190 2.49 -6.65 -4.04
CA ALA A 190 2.20 -7.15 -5.39
C ALA A 190 0.71 -7.48 -5.57
N SER A 191 0.10 -8.11 -4.56
CA SER A 191 -1.32 -8.46 -4.57
C SER A 191 -2.21 -7.22 -4.66
N ILE A 192 -1.91 -6.16 -3.92
CA ILE A 192 -2.65 -4.89 -3.98
C ILE A 192 -2.67 -4.34 -5.42
N ILE A 193 -1.54 -4.39 -6.13
CA ILE A 193 -1.45 -3.87 -7.50
C ILE A 193 -2.21 -4.77 -8.47
N ILE A 194 -2.09 -6.09 -8.34
CA ILE A 194 -2.79 -7.06 -9.20
C ILE A 194 -4.30 -6.91 -9.05
N PHE A 195 -4.82 -7.00 -7.82
CA PHE A 195 -6.26 -6.90 -7.56
C PHE A 195 -6.79 -5.48 -7.81
N GLY A 196 -6.02 -4.44 -7.46
CA GLY A 196 -6.37 -3.06 -7.79
C GLY A 196 -6.52 -2.85 -9.29
N THR A 197 -5.64 -3.45 -10.09
CA THR A 197 -5.75 -3.43 -11.56
C THR A 197 -6.99 -4.19 -12.03
N CYS A 198 -7.25 -5.40 -11.51
CA CYS A 198 -8.46 -6.17 -11.84
C CYS A 198 -9.73 -5.37 -11.56
N TRP A 199 -9.79 -4.69 -10.41
CA TRP A 199 -10.93 -3.85 -10.03
C TRP A 199 -11.06 -2.62 -10.93
N GLY A 200 -9.95 -1.97 -11.30
CA GLY A 200 -9.94 -0.89 -12.29
C GLY A 200 -10.53 -1.32 -13.65
N PHE A 201 -10.26 -2.55 -14.10
CA PHE A 201 -10.92 -3.10 -15.29
C PHE A 201 -12.40 -3.42 -15.05
N ALA A 202 -12.76 -3.99 -13.90
CA ALA A 202 -14.15 -4.31 -13.55
C ALA A 202 -15.03 -3.04 -13.50
N PHE A 203 -14.50 -1.95 -12.95
CA PHE A 203 -15.12 -0.63 -12.92
C PHE A 203 -14.97 0.18 -14.21
N ARG A 204 -14.51 -0.46 -15.29
CA ARG A 204 -14.43 0.13 -16.64
C ARG A 204 -13.54 1.37 -16.73
N GLU A 205 -12.57 1.50 -15.84
CA GLU A 205 -11.62 2.62 -15.84
C GLU A 205 -10.73 2.63 -17.10
N TRP A 206 -10.57 1.47 -17.74
CA TRP A 206 -9.75 1.27 -18.94
C TRP A 206 -10.59 1.11 -20.22
N LYS A 207 -11.89 1.42 -20.19
CA LYS A 207 -12.80 1.19 -21.32
C LYS A 207 -12.40 2.00 -22.57
N ASP A 208 -11.93 3.24 -22.37
CA ASP A 208 -11.58 4.18 -23.44
C ASP A 208 -10.09 4.07 -23.84
N ALA A 209 -9.32 3.22 -23.15
CA ALA A 209 -7.91 3.03 -23.45
C ALA A 209 -7.73 2.15 -24.70
N ALA A 210 -6.80 2.55 -25.57
CA ALA A 210 -6.46 1.78 -26.77
C ALA A 210 -6.11 0.32 -26.44
N PRO A 211 -6.42 -0.66 -27.31
CA PRO A 211 -6.13 -2.08 -27.06
C PRO A 211 -4.65 -2.35 -26.71
N ALA A 212 -3.72 -1.60 -27.32
CA ALA A 212 -2.30 -1.69 -27.00
C ALA A 212 -1.97 -1.27 -25.56
N VAL A 213 -2.61 -0.23 -25.03
CA VAL A 213 -2.45 0.23 -23.64
C VAL A 213 -3.03 -0.79 -22.68
N ARG A 214 -4.21 -1.34 -23.00
CA ARG A 214 -4.82 -2.42 -22.20
C ARG A 214 -3.92 -3.66 -22.14
N ARG A 215 -3.33 -4.08 -23.28
CA ARG A 215 -2.35 -5.18 -23.31
C ARG A 215 -1.10 -4.87 -22.49
N MET A 216 -0.64 -3.62 -22.50
CA MET A 216 0.51 -3.18 -21.70
C MET A 216 0.23 -3.33 -20.19
N VAL A 217 -0.95 -2.92 -19.71
CA VAL A 217 -1.34 -3.13 -18.31
C VAL A 217 -1.31 -4.61 -17.95
N TRP A 218 -1.93 -5.46 -18.78
CA TRP A 218 -1.93 -6.91 -18.53
C TRP A 218 -0.54 -7.55 -18.59
N SER A 219 0.36 -7.03 -19.43
CA SER A 219 1.76 -7.48 -19.43
C SER A 219 2.48 -7.10 -18.12
N GLY A 220 2.20 -5.91 -17.57
CA GLY A 220 2.70 -5.50 -16.26
C GLY A 220 2.16 -6.37 -15.13
N VAL A 221 0.86 -6.70 -15.15
CA VAL A 221 0.25 -7.67 -14.21
C VAL A 221 0.92 -9.05 -14.34
N GLY A 222 1.15 -9.52 -15.57
CA GLY A 222 1.86 -10.77 -15.83
C GLY A 222 3.28 -10.79 -15.25
N LEU A 223 4.01 -9.68 -15.34
CA LEU A 223 5.32 -9.52 -14.71
C LEU A 223 5.23 -9.57 -13.18
N LEU A 224 4.20 -8.98 -12.57
CA LEU A 224 3.99 -9.03 -11.12
C LEU A 224 3.67 -10.45 -10.63
N VAL A 225 2.87 -11.20 -11.39
CA VAL A 225 2.60 -12.62 -11.12
C VAL A 225 3.89 -13.43 -11.24
N LEU A 226 4.66 -13.23 -12.31
CA LEU A 226 5.96 -13.88 -12.50
C LEU A 226 6.93 -13.56 -11.34
N ALA A 227 7.00 -12.30 -10.93
CA ALA A 227 7.82 -11.88 -9.80
C ALA A 227 7.42 -12.60 -8.51
N THR A 228 6.11 -12.73 -8.25
CA THR A 228 5.56 -13.47 -7.10
C THR A 228 6.02 -14.92 -7.11
N LEU A 229 5.99 -15.58 -8.28
CA LEU A 229 6.48 -16.95 -8.44
C LEU A 229 7.99 -17.07 -8.22
N ILE A 230 8.78 -16.13 -8.75
CA ILE A 230 10.24 -16.09 -8.56
C ILE A 230 10.58 -15.93 -7.07
N ILE A 231 9.94 -14.99 -6.38
CA ILE A 231 10.15 -14.76 -4.94
C ILE A 231 9.75 -16.02 -4.15
N GLY A 232 8.58 -16.59 -4.44
CA GLY A 232 8.11 -17.82 -3.80
C GLY A 232 9.07 -19.00 -4.00
N TYR A 233 9.62 -19.15 -5.21
CA TYR A 233 10.63 -20.16 -5.50
C TYR A 233 11.94 -19.91 -4.72
N GLY A 234 12.42 -18.67 -4.70
CA GLY A 234 13.58 -18.28 -3.90
C GLY A 234 13.39 -18.64 -2.43
N ASN A 235 12.24 -18.32 -1.85
CA ASN A 235 11.93 -18.67 -0.46
C ASN A 235 11.92 -20.18 -0.23
N ARG A 236 11.28 -20.97 -1.11
CA ARG A 236 11.26 -22.44 -0.99
C ARG A 236 12.67 -23.04 -0.93
N MET A 237 13.63 -22.46 -1.66
CA MET A 237 15.02 -22.94 -1.63
C MET A 237 15.78 -22.58 -0.36
N ALA A 238 15.32 -21.59 0.40
CA ALA A 238 15.86 -21.30 1.73
C ALA A 238 15.54 -22.41 2.75
N GLY A 239 14.67 -23.37 2.36
CA GLY A 239 14.21 -24.51 3.16
C GLY A 239 12.86 -24.24 3.76
#